data_AF-A0A2S2PQP7-F1
#
_entry.id   AF-A0A2S2PQP7-F1
#
_cell.length_a   1.000
_cell.length_b   1.000
_cell.length_c   1.000
_cell.angle_alpha   90.00
_cell.angle_beta   90.00
_cell.angle_gamma   90.00
#
_symmetry.space_group_name_H-M   'P 1'
#
loop_
_entity.id
_entity.type
_entity.pdbx_description
1 polymer ?
#
loop_
_entity_poly.entity_id
_entity_poly.type
_entity_poly.pdbx_seq_one_letter_code
_entity_poly.pdbx_strand_id
1 'polypeptide(L)'
;FKEKLAQVKQEILNASPTDTNIYPKITFLGTGSCIPSKTRNTSGILMYTGENECVLLDSGEGTYGQLVRHFGVTGAETVLSDLKAIYVSHLHADHHIGLIGILSVRQKMKANGLLKLDQPVYLLAPVQIMTWLNFYHRRFTELNEEFQIVSNLDLDFESSTKLRTKDLLKQTNMSDIETTLVRHCPNAFGVSFTHINGWKVTYSGDTMPCDSLVKLGKNSNLLIHEATMEDQLVSEARRKMHSTMSQAINIGKKMNAKFTILTHFSQRYAKIPYMPNNDLPSNVGIAFDNMEIAPNVLHKLPLMYPALKMIFAEHFEEMEAKCFKLKLKEEKAKAQK
;
A
#
# COMPACT_ATOMS: atom_id res chain seq x y z
N PHE A 1 29.80 -12.86 -3.34
CA PHE A 1 28.46 -13.01 -2.71
C PHE A 1 28.52 -13.24 -1.20
N LYS A 2 29.17 -14.34 -0.74
CA LYS A 2 29.20 -14.74 0.68
C LYS A 2 29.71 -13.65 1.64
N GLU A 3 30.79 -12.94 1.29
CA GLU A 3 31.37 -11.87 2.12
C GLU A 3 30.43 -10.68 2.30
N LYS A 4 29.89 -10.13 1.20
CA LYS A 4 28.89 -9.04 1.26
C LYS A 4 27.63 -9.45 2.01
N LEU A 5 27.17 -10.69 1.86
CA LEU A 5 26.04 -11.20 2.64
C LEU A 5 26.37 -11.28 4.14
N ALA A 6 27.58 -11.70 4.51
CA ALA A 6 28.03 -11.71 5.89
C ALA A 6 28.11 -10.30 6.47
N GLN A 7 28.59 -9.32 5.69
CA GLN A 7 28.60 -7.91 6.07
C GLN A 7 27.19 -7.37 6.34
N VAL A 8 26.26 -7.56 5.41
CA VAL A 8 24.85 -7.13 5.58
C VAL A 8 24.21 -7.78 6.80
N LYS A 9 24.48 -9.07 7.04
CA LYS A 9 24.01 -9.76 8.25
C LYS A 9 24.52 -9.09 9.53
N GLN A 10 25.80 -8.74 9.58
CA GLN A 10 26.38 -8.04 10.73
C GLN A 10 25.78 -6.65 10.91
N GLU A 11 25.62 -5.88 9.83
CA GLU A 11 24.98 -4.56 9.87
C GLU A 11 23.54 -4.63 10.41
N ILE A 12 22.75 -5.60 9.95
CA ILE A 12 21.37 -5.83 10.43
C ILE A 12 21.32 -6.26 11.90
N LEU A 13 22.28 -7.10 12.35
CA LEU A 13 22.37 -7.54 13.75
C LEU A 13 22.77 -6.39 14.68
N ASN A 14 23.68 -5.53 14.23
CA ASN A 14 24.14 -4.37 15.00
C ASN A 14 23.12 -3.22 15.00
N ALA A 15 22.16 -3.22 14.07
CA ALA A 15 21.12 -2.21 13.97
C ALA A 15 20.10 -2.34 15.12
N SER A 16 20.33 -1.61 16.22
CA SER A 16 19.40 -1.53 17.35
C SER A 16 18.07 -0.87 16.95
N PRO A 17 16.93 -1.34 17.49
CA PRO A 17 15.63 -0.74 17.22
C PRO A 17 15.59 0.72 17.66
N THR A 18 15.04 1.57 16.79
CA THR A 18 14.78 2.99 17.10
C THR A 18 13.40 3.22 17.73
N ASP A 19 12.55 2.19 17.69
CA ASP A 19 11.19 2.17 18.22
C ASP A 19 10.93 0.78 18.81
N THR A 20 10.30 0.69 19.99
CA THR A 20 9.89 -0.59 20.60
C THR A 20 8.48 -0.99 20.20
N ASN A 21 7.73 -0.09 19.56
CA ASN A 21 6.38 -0.33 19.14
C ASN A 21 6.33 -1.36 18.01
N ILE A 22 5.38 -2.29 18.12
CA ILE A 22 5.13 -3.36 17.15
C ILE A 22 3.91 -3.06 16.27
N TYR A 23 3.17 -1.97 16.53
CA TYR A 23 2.04 -1.50 15.74
C TYR A 23 2.28 -0.09 15.18
N PRO A 24 1.81 0.20 13.96
CA PRO A 24 1.03 -0.69 13.10
C PRO A 24 1.92 -1.76 12.46
N LYS A 25 1.41 -2.99 12.43
CA LYS A 25 2.08 -4.11 11.74
C LYS A 25 1.46 -4.26 10.36
N ILE A 26 2.28 -4.19 9.31
CA ILE A 26 1.79 -4.12 7.94
C ILE A 26 2.30 -5.30 7.14
N THR A 27 1.36 -6.04 6.53
CA THR A 27 1.63 -7.13 5.60
C THR A 27 1.25 -6.69 4.20
N PHE A 28 2.22 -6.61 3.30
CA PHE A 28 2.00 -6.30 1.89
C PHE A 28 1.58 -7.56 1.14
N LEU A 29 0.27 -7.76 0.95
CA LEU A 29 -0.27 -8.93 0.27
C LEU A 29 -0.03 -8.88 -1.24
N GLY A 30 0.04 -7.68 -1.81
CA GLY A 30 0.43 -7.46 -3.18
C GLY A 30 0.96 -6.05 -3.41
N THR A 31 1.95 -5.94 -4.30
CA THR A 31 2.80 -4.75 -4.44
C THR A 31 3.00 -4.30 -5.89
N GLY A 32 2.22 -4.85 -6.81
CA GLY A 32 2.35 -4.62 -8.24
C GLY A 32 1.19 -3.82 -8.82
N SER A 33 1.47 -3.10 -9.90
CA SER A 33 0.50 -2.25 -10.60
C SER A 33 -0.19 -2.94 -11.77
N CYS A 34 -1.48 -2.64 -11.95
CA CYS A 34 -2.36 -2.93 -13.08
C CYS A 34 -2.67 -4.42 -13.33
N ILE A 35 -1.66 -5.27 -13.47
CA ILE A 35 -1.82 -6.68 -13.83
C ILE A 35 -1.00 -7.52 -12.84
N PRO A 36 -1.50 -8.65 -12.33
CA PRO A 36 -0.68 -9.56 -11.53
C PRO A 36 0.46 -10.16 -12.39
N SER A 37 1.65 -10.30 -11.80
CA SER A 37 2.78 -10.98 -12.44
C SER A 37 3.22 -12.21 -11.65
N LYS A 38 4.19 -12.94 -12.20
CA LYS A 38 4.83 -14.09 -11.51
C LYS A 38 5.46 -13.70 -10.17
N THR A 39 5.80 -12.43 -9.96
CA THR A 39 6.57 -11.97 -8.78
C THR A 39 5.85 -10.95 -7.92
N ARG A 40 4.79 -10.30 -8.43
CA ARG A 40 3.98 -9.33 -7.66
C ARG A 40 2.52 -9.42 -8.04
N ASN A 41 1.67 -9.64 -7.05
CA ASN A 41 0.23 -9.52 -7.15
C ASN A 41 -0.22 -8.05 -7.16
N THR A 42 -1.47 -7.81 -7.52
CA THR A 42 -2.11 -6.47 -7.47
C THR A 42 -2.24 -5.92 -6.05
N SER A 43 -2.53 -4.63 -5.89
CA SER A 43 -2.54 -3.92 -4.61
C SER A 43 -3.40 -4.59 -3.55
N GLY A 44 -2.79 -4.87 -2.40
CA GLY A 44 -3.50 -5.30 -1.20
C GLY A 44 -2.58 -5.22 0.00
N ILE A 45 -2.96 -4.46 1.03
CA ILE A 45 -2.09 -4.17 2.17
C ILE A 45 -2.89 -4.34 3.45
N LEU A 46 -2.51 -5.31 4.27
CA LEU A 46 -3.14 -5.56 5.55
C LEU A 46 -2.41 -4.78 6.65
N MET A 47 -3.12 -3.93 7.38
CA MET A 47 -2.58 -3.16 8.49
C MET A 47 -3.25 -3.59 9.79
N TYR A 48 -2.50 -4.27 10.65
CA TYR A 48 -2.92 -4.50 12.03
C TYR A 48 -2.70 -3.24 12.85
N THR A 49 -3.76 -2.82 13.54
CA THR A 49 -3.78 -1.65 14.43
C THR A 49 -3.66 -2.07 15.89
N GLY A 50 -3.94 -3.35 16.19
CA GLY A 50 -3.77 -4.01 17.48
C GLY A 50 -3.74 -5.54 17.32
N GLU A 51 -3.88 -6.28 18.42
CA GLU A 51 -3.77 -7.76 18.43
C GLU A 51 -4.87 -8.45 17.63
N ASN A 52 -6.11 -7.95 17.71
CA ASN A 52 -7.28 -8.53 17.03
C ASN A 52 -8.03 -7.50 16.18
N GLU A 53 -7.29 -6.59 15.58
CA GLU A 53 -7.85 -5.48 14.81
C GLU A 53 -6.99 -5.19 13.60
N CYS A 54 -7.61 -5.22 12.43
CA CYS A 54 -6.95 -4.85 11.20
C CYS A 54 -7.85 -4.06 10.24
N VAL A 55 -7.16 -3.32 9.37
CA VAL A 55 -7.72 -2.59 8.24
C VAL A 55 -7.04 -3.10 6.97
N LEU A 56 -7.82 -3.34 5.92
CA LEU A 56 -7.29 -3.72 4.60
C LEU A 56 -7.27 -2.46 3.71
N LEU A 57 -6.10 -2.09 3.19
CA LEU A 57 -5.91 -0.98 2.25
C LEU A 57 -5.79 -1.55 0.84
N ASP A 58 -6.78 -1.26 0.02
CA ASP A 58 -7.05 -1.84 -1.28
C ASP A 58 -7.17 -3.38 -1.25
N SER A 59 -7.89 -3.91 -2.22
CA SER A 59 -8.13 -5.35 -2.36
C SER A 59 -8.24 -5.70 -3.84
N GLY A 60 -7.11 -5.64 -4.54
CA GLY A 60 -6.95 -6.14 -5.89
C GLY A 60 -7.18 -7.65 -6.01
N GLU A 61 -7.19 -8.15 -7.24
CA GLU A 61 -7.35 -9.57 -7.54
C GLU A 61 -6.40 -10.45 -6.70
N GLY A 62 -6.91 -11.58 -6.21
CA GLY A 62 -6.09 -12.55 -5.48
C GLY A 62 -5.75 -12.18 -4.04
N THR A 63 -6.20 -11.04 -3.51
CA THR A 63 -5.93 -10.61 -2.12
C THR A 63 -6.27 -11.68 -1.08
N TYR A 64 -7.44 -12.32 -1.17
CA TYR A 64 -7.78 -13.45 -0.28
C TYR A 64 -6.84 -14.64 -0.44
N GLY A 65 -6.44 -14.97 -1.67
CA GLY A 65 -5.46 -16.02 -1.94
C GLY A 65 -4.10 -15.72 -1.30
N GLN A 66 -3.68 -14.45 -1.29
CA GLN A 66 -2.46 -14.00 -0.62
C GLN A 66 -2.57 -14.10 0.91
N LEU A 67 -3.74 -13.79 1.49
CA LEU A 67 -3.99 -14.05 2.92
C LEU A 67 -3.81 -15.53 3.26
N VAL A 68 -4.43 -16.43 2.50
CA VAL A 68 -4.30 -17.88 2.69
C VAL A 68 -2.85 -18.33 2.47
N ARG A 69 -2.15 -17.76 1.49
CA ARG A 69 -0.74 -18.09 1.24
C ARG A 69 0.17 -17.70 2.40
N HIS A 70 -0.07 -16.55 3.02
CA HIS A 70 0.76 -16.01 4.08
C HIS A 70 0.42 -16.62 5.46
N PHE A 71 -0.86 -16.69 5.79
CA PHE A 71 -1.34 -17.08 7.12
C PHE A 71 -1.92 -18.51 7.21
N GLY A 72 -2.07 -19.21 6.07
CA GLY A 72 -2.86 -20.43 5.99
C GLY A 72 -4.37 -20.15 6.03
N VAL A 73 -5.19 -21.19 5.87
CA VAL A 73 -6.66 -21.06 5.83
C VAL A 73 -7.20 -20.51 7.16
N THR A 74 -6.87 -21.15 8.28
CA THR A 74 -7.32 -20.74 9.62
C THR A 74 -6.78 -19.35 10.02
N GLY A 75 -5.56 -19.02 9.61
CA GLY A 75 -5.00 -17.69 9.85
C GLY A 75 -5.72 -16.62 9.02
N ALA A 76 -6.04 -16.89 7.75
CA ALA A 76 -6.86 -16.00 6.93
C ALA A 76 -8.27 -15.79 7.52
N GLU A 77 -8.91 -16.85 8.02
CA GLU A 77 -10.19 -16.75 8.74
C GLU A 77 -10.06 -15.90 10.01
N THR A 78 -8.94 -15.99 10.72
CA THR A 78 -8.68 -15.11 11.88
C THR A 78 -8.52 -13.66 11.46
N VAL A 79 -7.77 -13.39 10.38
CA VAL A 79 -7.63 -12.04 9.81
C VAL A 79 -8.98 -11.46 9.44
N LEU A 80 -9.82 -12.26 8.75
CA LEU A 80 -11.16 -11.84 8.42
C LEU A 80 -11.95 -11.57 9.71
N SER A 81 -11.96 -12.46 10.71
CA SER A 81 -12.67 -12.18 11.97
C SER A 81 -12.24 -10.87 12.66
N ASP A 82 -10.97 -10.48 12.51
CA ASP A 82 -10.38 -9.28 13.13
C ASP A 82 -10.49 -8.01 12.25
N LEU A 83 -10.94 -8.14 10.99
CA LEU A 83 -11.06 -7.03 10.03
C LEU A 83 -12.21 -6.09 10.40
N LYS A 84 -11.87 -4.80 10.60
CA LYS A 84 -12.81 -3.74 10.98
C LYS A 84 -13.22 -2.85 9.81
N ALA A 85 -12.29 -2.58 8.91
CA ALA A 85 -12.52 -1.73 7.76
C ALA A 85 -11.73 -2.20 6.53
N ILE A 86 -12.28 -1.92 5.36
CA ILE A 86 -11.62 -2.03 4.07
C ILE A 86 -11.62 -0.64 3.44
N TYR A 87 -10.44 -0.10 3.15
CA TYR A 87 -10.28 1.13 2.39
C TYR A 87 -10.05 0.80 0.92
N VAL A 88 -10.75 1.49 0.03
CA VAL A 88 -10.50 1.47 -1.42
C VAL A 88 -10.12 2.87 -1.85
N SER A 89 -8.93 3.02 -2.44
CA SER A 89 -8.37 4.31 -2.87
C SER A 89 -9.13 4.90 -4.06
N HIS A 90 -9.41 4.07 -5.07
CA HIS A 90 -10.08 4.46 -6.31
C HIS A 90 -10.62 3.22 -7.07
N LEU A 91 -11.25 3.44 -8.24
CA LEU A 91 -12.01 2.41 -8.95
C LEU A 91 -11.28 1.67 -10.08
N HIS A 92 -9.94 1.75 -10.15
CA HIS A 92 -9.21 0.84 -11.03
C HIS A 92 -9.23 -0.59 -10.49
N ALA A 93 -9.35 -1.54 -11.42
CA ALA A 93 -9.69 -2.92 -11.08
C ALA A 93 -8.65 -3.58 -10.15
N ASP A 94 -7.38 -3.27 -10.33
CA ASP A 94 -6.24 -3.74 -9.53
C ASP A 94 -6.25 -3.28 -8.06
N HIS A 95 -7.21 -2.46 -7.65
CA HIS A 95 -7.37 -2.00 -6.26
C HIS A 95 -8.63 -2.50 -5.57
N HIS A 96 -9.62 -3.07 -6.27
CA HIS A 96 -10.90 -3.43 -5.62
C HIS A 96 -11.55 -4.72 -6.06
N ILE A 97 -11.18 -5.34 -7.19
CA ILE A 97 -11.95 -6.50 -7.68
C ILE A 97 -11.85 -7.74 -6.77
N GLY A 98 -10.79 -7.84 -5.96
CA GLY A 98 -10.66 -8.88 -4.94
C GLY A 98 -11.60 -8.70 -3.74
N LEU A 99 -12.24 -7.54 -3.60
CA LEU A 99 -13.21 -7.25 -2.53
C LEU A 99 -14.33 -8.29 -2.50
N ILE A 100 -14.83 -8.73 -3.67
CA ILE A 100 -15.87 -9.77 -3.75
C ILE A 100 -15.40 -11.06 -3.07
N GLY A 101 -14.15 -11.48 -3.30
CA GLY A 101 -13.59 -12.66 -2.67
C GLY A 101 -13.53 -12.56 -1.15
N ILE A 102 -13.12 -11.40 -0.63
CA ILE A 102 -13.08 -11.13 0.82
C ILE A 102 -14.49 -11.19 1.42
N LEU A 103 -15.46 -10.48 0.84
CA LEU A 103 -16.83 -10.42 1.34
C LEU A 103 -17.54 -11.78 1.25
N SER A 104 -17.37 -12.51 0.14
CA SER A 104 -17.97 -13.85 -0.01
C SER A 104 -17.41 -14.88 0.99
N VAL A 105 -16.14 -14.77 1.38
CA VAL A 105 -15.58 -15.66 2.41
C VAL A 105 -16.09 -15.28 3.79
N ARG A 106 -16.16 -13.98 4.13
CA ARG A 106 -16.78 -13.54 5.39
C ARG A 106 -18.22 -14.02 5.52
N GLN A 107 -19.01 -13.89 4.47
CA GLN A 107 -20.41 -14.35 4.46
C GLN A 107 -20.50 -15.85 4.75
N LYS A 108 -19.63 -16.67 4.16
CA LYS A 108 -19.56 -18.11 4.46
C LYS A 108 -19.15 -18.38 5.90
N MET A 109 -18.19 -17.61 6.42
CA MET A 109 -17.79 -17.71 7.83
C MET A 109 -18.95 -17.35 8.77
N LYS A 110 -19.71 -16.30 8.45
CA LYS A 110 -20.91 -15.89 9.19
C LYS A 110 -21.95 -17.02 9.23
N ALA A 111 -22.28 -17.58 8.07
CA ALA A 111 -23.24 -18.69 7.96
C ALA A 111 -22.80 -19.95 8.75
N ASN A 112 -21.50 -20.15 8.91
CA ASN A 112 -20.93 -21.28 9.66
C ASN A 112 -20.62 -20.96 11.14
N GLY A 113 -20.97 -19.76 11.64
CA GLY A 113 -20.70 -19.35 13.03
C GLY A 113 -19.20 -19.18 13.35
N LEU A 114 -18.37 -18.91 12.35
CA LEU A 114 -16.91 -18.76 12.49
C LEU A 114 -16.48 -17.31 12.76
N LEU A 115 -17.36 -16.32 12.58
CA LEU A 115 -17.04 -14.93 12.91
C LEU A 115 -17.14 -14.70 14.43
N LYS A 116 -16.11 -14.08 15.01
CA LYS A 116 -16.10 -13.66 16.43
C LYS A 116 -17.24 -12.69 16.74
N LEU A 117 -17.50 -11.76 15.83
CA LEU A 117 -18.56 -10.76 15.91
C LEU A 117 -19.29 -10.70 14.57
N ASP A 118 -20.59 -10.91 14.60
CA ASP A 118 -21.45 -10.70 13.45
C ASP A 118 -21.77 -9.21 13.30
N GLN A 119 -20.80 -8.48 12.75
CA GLN A 119 -20.92 -7.05 12.44
C GLN A 119 -20.42 -6.80 11.01
N PRO A 120 -21.09 -5.92 10.25
CA PRO A 120 -20.63 -5.53 8.92
C PRO A 120 -19.28 -4.82 9.02
N VAL A 121 -18.40 -5.02 8.03
CA VAL A 121 -17.14 -4.26 7.95
C VAL A 121 -17.40 -2.87 7.40
N TYR A 122 -16.66 -1.87 7.86
CA TYR A 122 -16.72 -0.56 7.20
C TYR A 122 -16.05 -0.62 5.84
N LEU A 123 -16.73 -0.17 4.78
CA LEU A 123 -16.16 0.01 3.45
C LEU A 123 -15.92 1.50 3.24
N LEU A 124 -14.68 1.94 3.36
CA LEU A 124 -14.24 3.32 3.11
C LEU A 124 -13.85 3.43 1.63
N ALA A 125 -14.73 3.98 0.79
CA ALA A 125 -14.51 3.94 -0.66
C ALA A 125 -15.13 5.14 -1.40
N PRO A 126 -14.73 5.41 -2.65
CA PRO A 126 -15.53 6.26 -3.54
C PRO A 126 -16.93 5.67 -3.68
N VAL A 127 -17.97 6.45 -3.38
CA VAL A 127 -19.37 5.98 -3.34
C VAL A 127 -19.82 5.32 -4.64
N GLN A 128 -19.19 5.66 -5.77
CA GLN A 128 -19.45 5.09 -7.08
C GLN A 128 -19.19 3.57 -7.14
N ILE A 129 -18.40 3.00 -6.21
CA ILE A 129 -18.22 1.54 -6.08
C ILE A 129 -19.55 0.81 -5.87
N MET A 130 -20.55 1.47 -5.27
CA MET A 130 -21.86 0.88 -4.99
C MET A 130 -22.61 0.46 -6.25
N THR A 131 -22.38 1.10 -7.40
CA THR A 131 -22.98 0.66 -8.67
C THR A 131 -22.53 -0.76 -9.02
N TRP A 132 -21.23 -1.03 -8.87
CA TRP A 132 -20.66 -2.35 -9.13
C TRP A 132 -21.07 -3.38 -8.07
N LEU A 133 -21.04 -3.01 -6.78
CA LEU A 133 -21.47 -3.90 -5.70
C LEU A 133 -22.96 -4.26 -5.78
N ASN A 134 -23.83 -3.29 -6.09
CA ASN A 134 -25.26 -3.54 -6.29
C ASN A 134 -25.52 -4.45 -7.49
N PHE A 135 -24.73 -4.30 -8.57
CA PHE A 135 -24.80 -5.22 -9.70
C PHE A 135 -24.44 -6.65 -9.27
N TYR A 136 -23.36 -6.81 -8.50
CA TYR A 136 -22.95 -8.12 -7.98
C TYR A 136 -23.98 -8.73 -7.03
N HIS A 137 -24.49 -7.93 -6.09
CA HIS A 137 -25.55 -8.30 -5.16
C HIS A 137 -26.78 -8.87 -5.88
N ARG A 138 -27.26 -8.18 -6.92
CA ARG A 138 -28.48 -8.57 -7.64
C ARG A 138 -28.30 -9.75 -8.58
N ARG A 139 -27.08 -10.05 -9.02
CA ARG A 139 -26.84 -10.99 -10.14
C ARG A 139 -26.06 -12.24 -9.77
N PHE A 140 -25.27 -12.21 -8.70
CA PHE A 140 -24.37 -13.31 -8.35
C PHE A 140 -24.52 -13.78 -6.90
N THR A 141 -24.39 -12.89 -5.93
CA THR A 141 -24.39 -13.28 -4.49
C THR A 141 -24.81 -12.10 -3.65
N GLU A 142 -25.69 -12.30 -2.67
CA GLU A 142 -26.17 -11.21 -1.83
C GLU A 142 -25.07 -10.69 -0.90
N LEU A 143 -24.60 -9.43 -1.06
CA LEU A 143 -23.52 -8.85 -0.25
C LEU A 143 -23.94 -7.70 0.70
N ASN A 144 -25.20 -7.27 0.70
CA ASN A 144 -25.61 -5.99 1.32
C ASN A 144 -25.47 -5.94 2.85
N GLU A 145 -25.43 -7.09 3.52
CA GLU A 145 -25.31 -7.16 4.98
C GLU A 145 -23.86 -7.31 5.46
N GLU A 146 -22.90 -7.47 4.54
CA GLU A 146 -21.50 -7.73 4.89
C GLU A 146 -20.71 -6.44 5.16
N PHE A 147 -21.20 -5.28 4.71
CA PHE A 147 -20.47 -4.03 4.85
C PHE A 147 -21.36 -2.80 5.06
N GLN A 148 -20.79 -1.78 5.73
CA GLN A 148 -21.36 -0.44 5.86
C GLN A 148 -20.48 0.55 5.09
N ILE A 149 -21.02 1.16 4.03
CA ILE A 149 -20.29 2.13 3.20
C ILE A 149 -20.10 3.47 3.94
N VAL A 150 -18.89 4.03 3.86
CA VAL A 150 -18.56 5.41 4.23
C VAL A 150 -17.86 6.01 3.02
N SER A 151 -18.40 7.10 2.48
CA SER A 151 -17.83 7.76 1.31
C SER A 151 -16.47 8.34 1.66
N ASN A 152 -15.45 8.14 0.82
CA ASN A 152 -14.17 8.82 1.00
C ASN A 152 -14.32 10.35 1.02
N LEU A 153 -15.32 10.93 0.37
CA LEU A 153 -15.59 12.38 0.44
C LEU A 153 -16.09 12.83 1.81
N ASP A 154 -16.78 11.96 2.56
CA ASP A 154 -17.25 12.29 3.91
C ASP A 154 -16.10 12.32 4.93
N LEU A 155 -14.94 11.77 4.54
CA LEU A 155 -13.70 11.74 5.32
C LEU A 155 -12.69 12.81 4.91
N ASP A 156 -13.02 13.69 3.95
CA ASP A 156 -12.07 14.69 3.47
C ASP A 156 -11.62 15.61 4.61
N PHE A 157 -10.30 15.77 4.78
CA PHE A 157 -9.72 16.56 5.88
C PHE A 157 -10.09 18.04 5.81
N GLU A 158 -10.51 18.54 4.64
CA GLU A 158 -11.00 19.91 4.48
C GLU A 158 -12.52 20.04 4.75
N SER A 159 -13.24 18.93 4.92
CA SER A 159 -14.68 18.93 5.17
C SER A 159 -15.04 19.22 6.64
N SER A 160 -16.11 20.00 6.84
CA SER A 160 -16.64 20.34 8.17
C SER A 160 -17.57 19.27 8.76
N THR A 161 -17.93 18.22 8.00
CA THR A 161 -18.92 17.21 8.40
C THR A 161 -18.32 16.03 9.18
N LYS A 162 -17.69 16.29 10.34
CA LYS A 162 -17.08 15.23 11.18
C LYS A 162 -18.09 14.39 12.01
N LEU A 163 -19.40 14.62 11.90
CA LEU A 163 -20.39 14.01 12.81
C LEU A 163 -20.69 12.51 12.54
N ARG A 164 -20.37 11.97 11.36
CA ARG A 164 -20.80 10.61 10.94
C ARG A 164 -19.76 9.50 11.15
N THR A 165 -18.61 9.79 11.77
CA THR A 165 -17.48 8.84 11.84
C THR A 165 -17.16 8.33 13.25
N LYS A 166 -17.90 8.74 14.29
CA LYS A 166 -17.57 8.39 15.68
C LYS A 166 -17.52 6.88 15.94
N ASP A 167 -18.49 6.12 15.41
CA ASP A 167 -18.52 4.67 15.58
C ASP A 167 -17.40 3.97 14.79
N LEU A 168 -17.12 4.44 13.57
CA LEU A 168 -15.98 3.98 12.77
C LEU A 168 -14.66 4.17 13.52
N LEU A 169 -14.43 5.37 14.05
CA LEU A 169 -13.21 5.71 14.80
C LEU A 169 -13.06 4.83 16.04
N LYS A 170 -14.15 4.65 16.80
CA LYS A 170 -14.16 3.78 17.98
C LYS A 170 -13.88 2.32 17.63
N GLN A 171 -14.47 1.78 16.56
CA GLN A 171 -14.28 0.38 16.16
C GLN A 171 -12.92 0.08 15.54
N THR A 172 -12.21 1.11 15.07
CA THR A 172 -10.87 0.99 14.46
C THR A 172 -9.75 1.47 15.39
N ASN A 173 -10.07 1.90 16.62
CA ASN A 173 -9.15 2.55 17.55
C ASN A 173 -8.37 3.72 16.95
N MET A 174 -9.04 4.46 16.06
CA MET A 174 -8.50 5.66 15.45
C MET A 174 -8.98 6.90 16.17
N SER A 175 -8.08 7.85 16.41
CA SER A 175 -8.47 9.21 16.79
C SER A 175 -8.95 10.01 15.59
N ASP A 176 -8.41 9.72 14.40
CA ASP A 176 -8.89 10.31 13.14
C ASP A 176 -8.63 9.39 11.94
N ILE A 177 -9.52 9.45 10.95
CA ILE A 177 -9.36 8.83 9.64
C ILE A 177 -9.78 9.90 8.63
N GLU A 178 -8.81 10.39 7.88
CA GLU A 178 -8.99 11.51 6.97
C GLU A 178 -8.52 11.13 5.56
N THR A 179 -9.19 11.63 4.54
CA THR A 179 -8.86 11.42 3.13
C THR A 179 -8.55 12.74 2.45
N THR A 180 -7.99 12.67 1.25
CA THR A 180 -7.92 13.81 0.33
C THR A 180 -7.93 13.34 -1.11
N LEU A 181 -8.43 14.18 -2.02
CA LEU A 181 -8.30 13.94 -3.43
C LEU A 181 -6.82 13.99 -3.86
N VAL A 182 -6.44 13.00 -4.66
CA VAL A 182 -5.09 12.88 -5.22
C VAL A 182 -5.12 12.95 -6.74
N ARG A 183 -3.96 13.13 -7.38
CA ARG A 183 -3.86 13.42 -8.82
C ARG A 183 -3.72 12.13 -9.62
N HIS A 184 -4.85 11.49 -9.91
CA HIS A 184 -4.87 10.25 -10.70
C HIS A 184 -6.06 10.16 -11.68
N CYS A 185 -7.13 9.48 -11.29
CA CYS A 185 -8.41 9.46 -11.97
C CYS A 185 -9.48 10.19 -11.13
N PRO A 186 -10.67 10.51 -11.68
CA PRO A 186 -11.73 11.13 -10.90
C PRO A 186 -12.10 10.29 -9.67
N ASN A 187 -12.24 10.93 -8.51
CA ASN A 187 -12.51 10.25 -7.23
C ASN A 187 -11.41 9.27 -6.80
N ALA A 188 -10.14 9.62 -7.03
CA ALA A 188 -9.01 8.95 -6.42
C ALA A 188 -8.58 9.64 -5.13
N PHE A 189 -8.30 8.85 -4.08
CA PHE A 189 -8.02 9.36 -2.75
C PHE A 189 -6.75 8.78 -2.13
N GLY A 190 -6.04 9.63 -1.39
CA GLY A 190 -5.11 9.21 -0.34
C GLY A 190 -5.83 9.23 1.01
N VAL A 191 -5.33 8.46 1.97
CA VAL A 191 -5.90 8.34 3.32
C VAL A 191 -4.82 8.42 4.39
N SER A 192 -5.17 8.99 5.54
CA SER A 192 -4.37 8.91 6.75
C SER A 192 -5.17 8.34 7.91
N PHE A 193 -4.52 7.45 8.65
CA PHE A 193 -5.02 6.84 9.87
C PHE A 193 -4.19 7.37 11.03
N THR A 194 -4.84 8.08 11.96
CA THR A 194 -4.20 8.53 13.21
C THR A 194 -4.77 7.70 14.35
N HIS A 195 -3.91 6.90 14.98
CA HIS A 195 -4.31 6.01 16.06
C HIS A 195 -4.42 6.75 17.39
N ILE A 196 -5.25 6.25 18.31
CA ILE A 196 -5.40 6.82 19.67
C ILE A 196 -4.08 6.88 20.48
N ASN A 197 -3.10 6.05 20.12
CA ASN A 197 -1.75 6.04 20.71
C ASN A 197 -0.78 7.01 20.02
N GLY A 198 -1.27 7.87 19.13
CA GLY A 198 -0.54 9.00 18.54
C GLY A 198 0.32 8.68 17.32
N TRP A 199 0.40 7.43 16.87
CA TRP A 199 1.06 7.12 15.59
C TRP A 199 0.14 7.39 14.40
N LYS A 200 0.73 7.76 13.27
CA LYS A 200 0.02 8.10 12.04
C LYS A 200 0.59 7.36 10.82
N VAL A 201 -0.28 6.74 10.02
CA VAL A 201 0.05 6.10 8.74
C VAL A 201 -0.67 6.82 7.62
N THR A 202 0.03 7.10 6.52
CA THR A 202 -0.57 7.64 5.29
C THR A 202 -0.39 6.66 4.14
N TYR A 203 -1.46 6.42 3.38
CA TYR A 203 -1.43 5.65 2.16
C TYR A 203 -1.85 6.53 0.97
N SER A 204 -1.05 6.52 -0.09
CA SER A 204 -1.24 7.42 -1.23
C SER A 204 -2.41 7.05 -2.14
N GLY A 205 -2.77 5.76 -2.21
CA GLY A 205 -3.41 5.23 -3.42
C GLY A 205 -2.51 5.42 -4.65
N ASP A 206 -3.10 5.50 -5.83
CA ASP A 206 -2.40 5.92 -7.04
C ASP A 206 -2.43 7.42 -7.20
N THR A 207 -1.28 8.04 -7.49
CA THR A 207 -1.19 9.48 -7.64
C THR A 207 0.11 9.94 -8.28
N MET A 208 0.01 11.00 -9.09
CA MET A 208 1.13 11.92 -9.31
C MET A 208 1.51 12.64 -8.01
N PRO A 209 2.71 13.24 -7.92
CA PRO A 209 3.06 14.13 -6.82
C PRO A 209 2.01 15.23 -6.62
N CYS A 210 1.46 15.33 -5.40
CA CYS A 210 0.47 16.32 -5.05
C CYS A 210 0.67 16.84 -3.61
N ASP A 211 0.43 18.14 -3.42
CA ASP A 211 0.61 18.79 -2.12
C ASP A 211 -0.53 18.49 -1.14
N SER A 212 -1.71 18.08 -1.64
CA SER A 212 -2.83 17.64 -0.80
C SER A 212 -2.43 16.43 0.04
N LEU A 213 -1.78 15.43 -0.56
CA LEU A 213 -1.26 14.26 0.15
C LEU A 213 -0.21 14.66 1.20
N VAL A 214 0.67 15.61 0.88
CA VAL A 214 1.68 16.15 1.83
C VAL A 214 1.01 16.79 3.05
N LYS A 215 -0.06 17.59 2.83
CA LYS A 215 -0.82 18.21 3.92
C LYS A 215 -1.53 17.16 4.78
N LEU A 216 -2.24 16.24 4.14
CA LEU A 216 -2.95 15.14 4.80
C LEU A 216 -2.02 14.32 5.70
N GLY A 217 -0.86 13.91 5.17
CA GLY A 217 0.08 13.04 5.86
C GLY A 217 1.13 13.73 6.71
N LYS A 218 1.03 15.05 6.95
CA LYS A 218 2.09 15.80 7.65
C LYS A 218 2.51 15.12 8.97
N ASN A 219 3.81 14.89 9.12
CA ASN A 219 4.45 14.23 10.27
C ASN A 219 4.06 12.74 10.47
N SER A 220 3.59 12.04 9.43
CA SER A 220 3.28 10.61 9.54
C SER A 220 4.48 9.78 10.02
N ASN A 221 4.23 8.81 10.90
CA ASN A 221 5.24 7.83 11.28
C ASN A 221 5.62 6.96 10.09
N LEU A 222 4.64 6.63 9.25
CA LEU A 222 4.86 5.85 8.05
C LEU A 222 4.04 6.40 6.88
N LEU A 223 4.71 6.60 5.75
CA LEU A 223 4.09 6.83 4.45
C LEU A 223 4.23 5.55 3.62
N ILE A 224 3.11 5.02 3.13
CA ILE A 224 3.06 4.00 2.09
C ILE A 224 2.70 4.71 0.79
N HIS A 225 3.64 4.79 -0.15
CA HIS A 225 3.48 5.56 -1.38
C HIS A 225 3.66 4.69 -2.62
N GLU A 226 2.83 4.90 -3.64
CA GLU A 226 3.01 4.30 -4.95
C GLU A 226 4.31 4.79 -5.60
N ALA A 227 5.02 3.89 -6.27
CA ALA A 227 6.25 4.18 -7.00
C ALA A 227 6.24 3.43 -8.33
N THR A 228 5.17 3.66 -9.10
CA THR A 228 4.85 2.85 -10.28
C THR A 228 5.96 2.88 -11.34
N MET A 229 6.56 4.05 -11.55
CA MET A 229 7.50 4.27 -12.64
C MET A 229 8.95 4.42 -12.15
N GLU A 230 9.88 4.02 -13.02
CA GLU A 230 11.31 4.33 -12.84
C GLU A 230 11.58 5.82 -13.06
N ASP A 231 12.67 6.33 -12.49
CA ASP A 231 13.01 7.75 -12.57
C ASP A 231 13.36 8.23 -13.99
N GLN A 232 13.67 7.32 -14.91
CA GLN A 232 13.89 7.65 -16.33
C GLN A 232 12.58 7.81 -17.10
N LEU A 233 11.45 7.42 -16.51
CA LEU A 233 10.13 7.38 -17.15
C LEU A 233 9.20 8.49 -16.65
N VAL A 234 9.74 9.67 -16.30
CA VAL A 234 8.96 10.80 -15.75
C VAL A 234 7.81 11.23 -16.66
N SER A 235 8.04 11.26 -17.98
CA SER A 235 7.01 11.64 -18.96
C SER A 235 5.86 10.63 -19.00
N GLU A 236 6.20 9.33 -18.92
CA GLU A 236 5.23 8.24 -18.86
C GLU A 236 4.48 8.22 -17.52
N ALA A 237 5.17 8.47 -16.40
CA ALA A 237 4.56 8.64 -15.08
C ALA A 237 3.52 9.76 -15.11
N ARG A 238 3.88 10.93 -15.66
CA ARG A 238 2.94 12.05 -15.83
C ARG A 238 1.76 11.68 -16.72
N ARG A 239 2.01 11.02 -17.85
CA ARG A 239 0.97 10.65 -18.82
C ARG A 239 -0.03 9.64 -18.25
N LYS A 240 0.45 8.69 -17.45
CA LYS A 240 -0.37 7.68 -16.77
C LYS A 240 -0.83 8.11 -15.37
N MET A 241 -0.52 9.34 -14.97
CA MET A 241 -0.92 9.93 -13.70
C MET A 241 -0.41 9.15 -12.46
N HIS A 242 0.85 8.72 -12.49
CA HIS A 242 1.55 8.03 -11.40
C HIS A 242 2.82 8.78 -10.96
N SER A 243 3.48 8.26 -9.92
CA SER A 243 4.76 8.76 -9.43
C SER A 243 5.95 7.91 -9.89
N THR A 244 7.10 8.56 -10.05
CA THR A 244 8.39 7.85 -10.03
C THR A 244 8.86 7.60 -8.59
N MET A 245 9.88 6.76 -8.41
CA MET A 245 10.46 6.49 -7.09
C MET A 245 11.00 7.74 -6.40
N SER A 246 11.84 8.53 -7.10
CA SER A 246 12.37 9.78 -6.54
C SER A 246 11.26 10.79 -6.21
N GLN A 247 10.18 10.80 -7.01
CA GLN A 247 9.01 11.62 -6.74
C GLN A 247 8.28 11.19 -5.46
N ALA A 248 8.03 9.88 -5.29
CA ALA A 248 7.42 9.33 -4.08
C ALA A 248 8.27 9.59 -2.82
N ILE A 249 9.59 9.40 -2.91
CA ILE A 249 10.54 9.71 -1.83
C ILE A 249 10.50 11.21 -1.50
N ASN A 250 10.41 12.08 -2.50
CA ASN A 250 10.33 13.52 -2.27
C ASN A 250 9.01 13.92 -1.59
N ILE A 251 7.89 13.27 -1.92
CA ILE A 251 6.63 13.45 -1.18
C ILE A 251 6.81 13.08 0.29
N GLY A 252 7.44 11.93 0.59
CA GLY A 252 7.77 11.54 1.96
C GLY A 252 8.62 12.57 2.70
N LYS A 253 9.64 13.13 2.04
CA LYS A 253 10.47 14.22 2.61
C LYS A 253 9.65 15.47 2.89
N LYS A 254 8.85 15.95 1.94
CA LYS A 254 7.98 17.13 2.11
C LYS A 254 6.93 16.94 3.19
N MET A 255 6.42 15.71 3.32
CA MET A 255 5.47 15.29 4.35
C MET A 255 6.10 15.27 5.75
N ASN A 256 7.43 15.34 5.85
CA ASN A 256 8.17 15.05 7.08
C ASN A 256 7.80 13.67 7.64
N ALA A 257 7.64 12.69 6.76
CA ALA A 257 7.33 11.32 7.16
C ALA A 257 8.58 10.68 7.80
N LYS A 258 8.42 10.03 8.96
CA LYS A 258 9.55 9.39 9.65
C LYS A 258 10.14 8.26 8.79
N PHE A 259 9.29 7.51 8.10
CA PHE A 259 9.68 6.45 7.18
C PHE A 259 8.77 6.41 5.96
N THR A 260 9.30 6.05 4.78
CA THR A 260 8.54 5.88 3.54
C THR A 260 8.74 4.48 2.97
N ILE A 261 7.66 3.79 2.64
CA ILE A 261 7.69 2.50 1.94
C ILE A 261 7.09 2.66 0.57
N LEU A 262 7.86 2.23 -0.43
CA LEU A 262 7.49 2.24 -1.83
C LEU A 262 6.76 0.94 -2.18
N THR A 263 5.63 1.05 -2.86
CA THR A 263 4.84 -0.09 -3.35
C THR A 263 4.27 0.21 -4.73
N HIS A 264 3.38 -0.65 -5.23
CA HIS A 264 2.66 -0.49 -6.48
C HIS A 264 3.58 -0.35 -7.70
N PHE A 265 4.57 -1.23 -7.81
CA PHE A 265 5.58 -1.17 -8.86
C PHE A 265 5.04 -1.65 -10.21
N SER A 266 5.47 -1.01 -11.30
CA SER A 266 5.19 -1.52 -12.64
C SER A 266 5.78 -2.92 -12.83
N GLN A 267 4.95 -3.85 -13.32
CA GLN A 267 5.35 -5.24 -13.58
C GLN A 267 6.46 -5.38 -14.61
N ARG A 268 6.68 -4.37 -15.46
CA ARG A 268 7.74 -4.38 -16.48
C ARG A 268 9.14 -4.41 -15.87
N TYR A 269 9.28 -3.99 -14.61
CA TYR A 269 10.56 -3.75 -13.95
C TYR A 269 10.64 -4.38 -12.54
N ALA A 270 9.65 -5.20 -12.19
CA ALA A 270 9.19 -5.45 -10.82
C ALA A 270 10.09 -6.28 -9.89
N LYS A 271 11.20 -6.90 -10.31
CA LYS A 271 11.95 -7.73 -9.35
C LYS A 271 12.61 -6.89 -8.26
N ILE A 272 13.40 -5.90 -8.65
CA ILE A 272 13.97 -4.90 -7.76
C ILE A 272 13.97 -3.54 -8.45
N PRO A 273 13.49 -2.47 -7.80
CA PRO A 273 13.54 -1.14 -8.37
C PRO A 273 14.99 -0.63 -8.49
N TYR A 274 15.32 -0.02 -9.64
CA TYR A 274 16.62 0.57 -9.93
C TYR A 274 16.71 2.01 -9.39
N MET A 275 17.73 2.30 -8.57
CA MET A 275 18.01 3.63 -8.04
C MET A 275 19.33 4.16 -8.62
N PRO A 276 19.38 5.37 -9.21
CA PRO A 276 20.57 5.88 -9.91
C PRO A 276 21.84 5.99 -9.05
N ASN A 277 21.68 6.28 -7.75
CA ASN A 277 22.79 6.39 -6.80
C ASN A 277 23.12 5.05 -6.12
N ASN A 278 22.52 3.95 -6.58
CA ASN A 278 22.68 2.60 -6.05
C ASN A 278 22.33 2.37 -4.58
N ASP A 279 21.87 3.39 -3.83
CA ASP A 279 21.47 3.26 -2.43
C ASP A 279 20.09 3.87 -2.17
N LEU A 280 19.37 3.29 -1.21
CA LEU A 280 18.14 3.87 -0.67
C LEU A 280 18.48 4.85 0.46
N PRO A 281 17.73 5.96 0.60
CA PRO A 281 17.80 6.77 1.81
C PRO A 281 17.54 5.92 3.07
N SER A 282 18.14 6.32 4.20
CA SER A 282 18.08 5.57 5.48
C SER A 282 16.67 5.41 6.07
N ASN A 283 15.69 6.14 5.55
CA ASN A 283 14.29 6.08 5.97
C ASN A 283 13.34 5.64 4.84
N VAL A 284 13.86 4.90 3.86
CA VAL A 284 13.08 4.39 2.72
C VAL A 284 13.20 2.88 2.60
N GLY A 285 12.06 2.20 2.42
CA GLY A 285 11.96 0.76 2.16
C GLY A 285 11.25 0.44 0.86
N ILE A 286 11.45 -0.77 0.35
CA ILE A 286 10.76 -1.32 -0.82
C ILE A 286 9.87 -2.45 -0.35
N ALA A 287 8.58 -2.39 -0.68
CA ALA A 287 7.65 -3.47 -0.38
C ALA A 287 7.86 -4.66 -1.31
N PHE A 288 7.62 -5.86 -0.79
CA PHE A 288 7.51 -7.10 -1.55
C PHE A 288 6.25 -7.84 -1.13
N ASP A 289 5.70 -8.66 -2.02
CA ASP A 289 4.57 -9.52 -1.66
C ASP A 289 4.93 -10.41 -0.46
N ASN A 290 3.98 -10.53 0.46
CA ASN A 290 4.08 -11.27 1.72
C ASN A 290 5.14 -10.74 2.69
N MET A 291 5.64 -9.52 2.46
CA MET A 291 6.51 -8.82 3.39
C MET A 291 5.70 -8.30 4.58
N GLU A 292 6.14 -8.60 5.79
CA GLU A 292 5.60 -8.04 7.02
C GLU A 292 6.61 -7.09 7.67
N ILE A 293 6.12 -5.96 8.16
CA ILE A 293 6.92 -4.95 8.85
C ILE A 293 6.19 -4.42 10.09
N ALA A 294 6.98 -3.85 10.99
CA ALA A 294 6.52 -3.11 12.16
C ALA A 294 7.52 -1.98 12.47
N PRO A 295 7.15 -0.95 13.27
CA PRO A 295 8.02 0.20 13.53
C PRO A 295 9.41 -0.18 14.04
N ASN A 296 9.49 -1.18 14.92
CA ASN A 296 10.73 -1.70 15.51
C ASN A 296 11.73 -2.32 14.52
N VAL A 297 11.35 -2.57 13.27
CA VAL A 297 12.23 -3.15 12.25
C VAL A 297 12.44 -2.25 11.03
N LEU A 298 11.78 -1.08 10.95
CA LEU A 298 11.85 -0.22 9.76
C LEU A 298 13.27 0.23 9.42
N HIS A 299 14.08 0.53 10.43
CA HIS A 299 15.48 0.97 10.26
C HIS A 299 16.38 -0.08 9.60
N LYS A 300 15.97 -1.36 9.60
CA LYS A 300 16.71 -2.45 8.94
C LYS A 300 16.46 -2.53 7.44
N LEU A 301 15.35 -1.98 6.95
CA LEU A 301 14.91 -2.11 5.56
C LEU A 301 15.93 -1.58 4.54
N PRO A 302 16.49 -0.35 4.67
CA PRO A 302 17.45 0.15 3.71
C PRO A 302 18.74 -0.68 3.68
N LEU A 303 19.14 -1.27 4.82
CA LEU A 303 20.33 -2.11 4.95
C LEU A 303 20.24 -3.41 4.12
N MET A 304 19.02 -3.85 3.77
CA MET A 304 18.82 -5.04 2.95
C MET A 304 19.04 -4.78 1.46
N TYR A 305 19.02 -3.52 1.00
CA TYR A 305 19.07 -3.18 -0.43
C TYR A 305 20.33 -3.70 -1.15
N PRO A 306 21.55 -3.61 -0.58
CA PRO A 306 22.74 -4.20 -1.19
C PRO A 306 22.62 -5.71 -1.41
N ALA A 307 22.05 -6.44 -0.45
CA ALA A 307 21.84 -7.89 -0.58
C ALA A 307 20.76 -8.21 -1.64
N LEU A 308 19.67 -7.44 -1.69
CA LEU A 308 18.62 -7.59 -2.69
C LEU A 308 19.16 -7.40 -4.11
N LYS A 309 20.01 -6.38 -4.34
CA LYS A 309 20.68 -6.19 -5.65
C LYS A 309 21.48 -7.42 -6.07
N MET A 310 22.13 -8.08 -5.12
CA MET A 310 22.93 -9.27 -5.40
C MET A 310 22.08 -10.51 -5.70
N ILE A 311 20.92 -10.64 -5.03
CA ILE A 311 19.95 -11.72 -5.31
C ILE A 311 19.36 -11.55 -6.72
N PHE A 312 19.14 -10.31 -7.15
CA PHE A 312 18.56 -9.97 -8.44
C PHE A 312 19.57 -9.37 -9.42
N ALA A 313 20.84 -9.80 -9.36
CA ALA A 313 21.94 -9.18 -10.11
C ALA A 313 21.69 -9.13 -11.62
N GLU A 314 21.27 -10.25 -12.23
CA GLU A 314 20.94 -10.32 -13.66
C GLU A 314 19.86 -9.31 -14.07
N HIS A 315 18.81 -9.19 -13.24
CA HIS A 315 17.74 -8.21 -13.47
C HIS A 315 18.25 -6.79 -13.31
N PHE A 316 19.10 -6.55 -12.31
CA PHE A 316 19.68 -5.24 -12.04
C PHE A 316 20.56 -4.77 -13.22
N GLU A 317 21.41 -5.64 -13.75
CA GLU A 317 22.24 -5.36 -14.94
C GLU A 317 21.38 -5.08 -16.17
N GLU A 318 20.28 -5.83 -16.36
CA GLU A 318 19.32 -5.58 -17.45
C GLU A 318 18.68 -4.18 -17.32
N MET A 319 18.29 -3.78 -16.10
CA MET A 319 17.72 -2.45 -15.84
C MET A 319 18.73 -1.34 -16.07
N GLU A 320 19.96 -1.50 -15.62
CA GLU A 320 21.04 -0.54 -15.84
C GLU A 320 21.30 -0.31 -17.33
N ALA A 321 21.37 -1.39 -18.12
CA ALA A 321 21.53 -1.32 -19.57
C ALA A 321 20.35 -0.62 -20.27
N LYS A 322 19.11 -0.86 -19.81
CA LYS A 322 17.92 -0.15 -20.32
C LYS A 322 17.97 1.34 -19.99
N CYS A 323 18.30 1.69 -18.75
CA CYS A 323 18.46 3.07 -18.30
C CYS A 323 19.51 3.82 -19.13
N PHE A 324 20.66 3.19 -19.38
CA PHE A 324 21.72 3.76 -20.22
C PHE A 324 21.24 4.02 -21.65
N LYS A 325 20.53 3.06 -22.27
CA LYS A 325 19.95 3.23 -23.61
C LYS A 325 18.92 4.35 -23.69
N LEU A 326 18.11 4.53 -22.64
CA LEU A 326 17.14 5.62 -22.57
C LEU A 326 17.83 6.98 -22.50
N LYS A 327 18.85 7.13 -21.63
CA LYS A 327 19.65 8.36 -21.53
C LYS A 327 20.28 8.74 -22.87
N LEU A 328 20.90 7.78 -23.57
CA LEU A 328 21.50 8.00 -24.90
C LEU A 328 20.46 8.47 -25.94
N LYS A 329 19.24 7.93 -25.90
CA LYS A 329 18.16 8.38 -26.80
C LYS A 329 17.73 9.81 -26.49
N GLU A 330 17.62 10.16 -25.22
CA GLU A 330 17.27 11.53 -24.80
C GLU A 330 18.35 12.55 -25.17
N GLU A 331 19.63 12.22 -24.97
CA GLU A 331 20.76 13.07 -25.36
C GLU A 331 20.78 13.31 -26.87
N LYS A 332 20.58 12.25 -27.67
CA LYS A 332 20.47 12.37 -29.14
C LYS A 332 19.28 13.26 -29.55
N ALA A 333 18.13 13.09 -28.91
CA ALA A 333 16.95 13.91 -29.19
C ALA A 333 17.14 15.39 -28.79
N LYS A 334 17.92 15.67 -27.73
CA LYS A 334 18.29 17.03 -27.33
C LYS A 334 19.31 17.66 -28.27
N ALA A 335 20.27 16.89 -28.77
CA ALA A 335 21.28 17.37 -29.73
C ALA A 335 20.71 17.66 -31.14
N GLN A 336 19.49 17.16 -31.44
CA GLN A 336 18.78 17.38 -32.70
C GLN A 336 17.75 18.53 -32.65
N LYS A 337 17.62 19.23 -31.50
CA LYS A 337 16.75 20.39 -31.30
C LYS A 337 17.56 21.66 -31.17
#